data_AF-V5GX50-F1
#
_entry.id   AF-V5GX50-F1
#
_cell.length_a   1.000
_cell.length_b   1.000
_cell.length_c   1.000
_cell.angle_alpha   90.00
_cell.angle_beta   90.00
_cell.angle_gamma   90.00
#
_symmetry.space_group_name_H-M   'P 1'
#
loop_
_entity.id
_entity.type
_entity.pdbx_description
1 polymer ?
#
loop_
_entity_poly.entity_id
_entity_poly.type
_entity_poly.pdbx_seq_one_letter_code
_entity_poly.pdbx_strand_id
1 'polypeptide(L)'
;EYPHNLYIQNYSTATSTCLSIRKWLFSLNKELTLMSDTQATSYIFWQAVDEVNRGYIHAGERLYQLKALQDNTRAAEYLKLARELPGYGEVVFPHCACDSRKDGHVI
;
A
#
# COMPACT_ATOMS: atom_id res chain seq x y z
N GLU A 1 -26.56 1.81 0.41
CA GLU A 1 -26.07 3.04 -0.26
C GLU A 1 -25.18 2.65 -1.43
N TYR A 2 -25.27 3.35 -2.57
CA TYR A 2 -24.38 3.13 -3.71
C TYR A 2 -23.14 4.03 -3.57
N PRO A 3 -21.91 3.49 -3.52
CA PRO A 3 -20.68 4.27 -3.33
C PRO A 3 -20.52 5.42 -4.33
N HIS A 4 -20.99 5.20 -5.56
CA HIS A 4 -21.02 6.19 -6.62
C HIS A 4 -21.85 7.44 -6.27
N ASN A 5 -22.97 7.31 -5.56
CA ASN A 5 -23.81 8.45 -5.18
C ASN A 5 -23.15 9.34 -4.13
N LEU A 6 -22.34 8.76 -3.24
CA LEU A 6 -21.52 9.47 -2.24
C LEU A 6 -20.40 10.29 -2.91
N TYR A 7 -19.80 9.74 -3.97
CA TYR A 7 -18.82 10.45 -4.79
C TYR A 7 -19.47 11.58 -5.60
N ILE A 8 -20.67 11.35 -6.17
CA ILE A 8 -21.37 12.36 -6.98
C ILE A 8 -21.65 13.65 -6.21
N GLN A 9 -22.03 13.53 -4.94
CA GLN A 9 -22.32 14.70 -4.10
C GLN A 9 -21.10 15.62 -3.87
N ASN A 10 -19.89 15.12 -4.13
CA ASN A 10 -18.64 15.87 -3.99
C ASN A 10 -18.14 16.50 -5.30
N TYR A 11 -18.81 16.36 -6.45
CA TYR A 11 -18.36 16.98 -7.72
C TYR A 11 -18.33 18.50 -7.68
N SER A 12 -19.17 19.14 -6.86
CA SER A 12 -19.31 20.61 -6.77
C SER A 12 -18.54 21.22 -5.60
N THR A 13 -17.94 20.40 -4.75
CA THR A 13 -17.12 20.83 -3.62
C THR A 13 -15.66 20.62 -3.96
N ALA A 14 -14.80 21.61 -3.69
CA ALA A 14 -13.34 21.53 -3.89
C ALA A 14 -12.65 20.56 -2.91
N THR A 15 -13.29 19.45 -2.56
CA THR A 15 -12.84 18.48 -1.57
C THR A 15 -12.04 17.38 -2.28
N SER A 16 -10.80 17.20 -1.87
CA SER A 16 -9.81 16.26 -2.42
C SER A 16 -10.02 14.81 -1.96
N THR A 17 -11.27 14.36 -1.81
CA THR A 17 -11.58 13.00 -1.35
C THR A 17 -11.97 12.11 -2.52
N CYS A 18 -11.34 10.95 -2.63
CA CYS A 18 -11.66 9.93 -3.64
C CYS A 18 -11.99 8.59 -3.00
N LEU A 19 -12.69 7.73 -3.73
CA LEU A 19 -12.83 6.33 -3.36
C LEU A 19 -11.55 5.58 -3.74
N SER A 20 -10.99 4.83 -2.79
CA SER A 20 -9.87 3.94 -3.03
C SER A 20 -10.23 2.53 -2.59
N ILE A 21 -9.76 1.55 -3.37
CA ILE A 21 -9.78 0.15 -2.97
C ILE A 21 -8.37 -0.13 -2.45
N ARG A 22 -8.25 -0.78 -1.30
CA ARG A 22 -6.97 -1.20 -0.72
C ARG A 22 -7.09 -2.59 -0.09
N LYS A 23 -6.03 -3.38 -0.18
CA LYS A 23 -5.89 -4.65 0.56
C LYS A 23 -5.91 -4.35 2.07
N TRP A 24 -6.95 -4.82 2.77
CA TRP A 24 -7.05 -4.76 4.23
C TRP A 24 -6.65 -6.11 4.86
N LEU A 25 -5.41 -6.55 4.61
CA LEU A 25 -4.86 -7.80 5.12
C LEU A 25 -3.51 -7.54 5.80
N PHE A 26 -3.51 -7.61 7.13
CA PHE A 26 -2.31 -7.46 7.96
C PHE A 26 -1.60 -8.80 8.22
N SER A 27 -2.26 -9.91 7.91
CA SER A 27 -1.67 -11.24 8.05
C SER A 27 -1.09 -11.70 6.72
N LEU A 28 0.24 -11.83 6.70
CA LEU A 28 0.95 -12.32 5.53
C LEU A 28 0.47 -13.72 5.11
N ASN A 29 0.19 -14.61 6.06
CA ASN A 29 -0.31 -15.95 5.76
C ASN A 29 -1.64 -15.91 4.99
N LYS A 30 -2.56 -15.01 5.36
CA LYS A 30 -3.83 -14.83 4.63
C LYS A 30 -3.61 -14.29 3.23
N GLU A 31 -2.70 -13.33 3.08
CA GLU A 31 -2.33 -12.81 1.77
C GLU A 31 -1.76 -13.90 0.86
N LEU A 32 -0.90 -14.78 1.38
CA LEU A 32 -0.31 -15.88 0.62
C LEU A 32 -1.37 -16.86 0.08
N THR A 33 -2.48 -17.05 0.79
CA THR A 33 -3.59 -17.88 0.29
C THR A 33 -4.31 -17.29 -0.93
N LEU A 34 -4.20 -15.97 -1.14
CA LEU A 34 -4.79 -15.27 -2.30
C LEU A 34 -3.85 -15.23 -3.52
N MET A 35 -2.58 -15.64 -3.36
CA MET A 35 -1.60 -15.63 -4.45
C MET A 35 -1.88 -16.67 -5.55
N SER A 36 -2.83 -17.58 -5.34
CA SER A 36 -3.31 -18.50 -6.39
C SER A 36 -4.15 -17.79 -7.46
N ASP A 37 -4.73 -16.63 -7.13
CA ASP A 37 -5.49 -15.81 -8.07
C ASP A 37 -4.57 -14.76 -8.71
N THR A 38 -4.52 -14.77 -10.04
CA THR A 38 -3.69 -13.86 -10.84
C THR A 38 -4.13 -12.40 -10.71
N GLN A 39 -5.43 -12.13 -10.57
CA GLN A 39 -5.95 -10.78 -10.40
C GLN A 39 -5.62 -10.24 -9.01
N ALA A 40 -5.81 -11.06 -7.97
CA ALA A 40 -5.44 -10.69 -6.61
C ALA A 40 -3.93 -10.42 -6.51
N THR A 41 -3.11 -11.28 -7.12
CA THR A 41 -1.65 -11.12 -7.14
C THR A 41 -1.23 -9.83 -7.85
N SER A 42 -1.77 -9.57 -9.05
CA SER A 42 -1.51 -8.35 -9.81
C SER A 42 -1.91 -7.09 -9.03
N TYR A 43 -3.07 -7.13 -8.38
CA TYR A 43 -3.55 -6.02 -7.55
C TYR A 43 -2.62 -5.74 -6.36
N ILE A 44 -2.21 -6.78 -5.63
CA ILE A 44 -1.31 -6.66 -4.47
C ILE A 44 0.07 -6.19 -4.92
N PHE A 45 0.55 -6.64 -6.08
CA PHE A 45 1.78 -6.17 -6.69
C PHE A 45 1.74 -4.66 -6.96
N TRP A 46 0.73 -4.16 -7.67
CA TRP A 46 0.62 -2.73 -7.97
C TRP A 46 0.44 -1.88 -6.72
N GLN A 47 -0.26 -2.39 -5.71
CA GLN A 47 -0.36 -1.72 -4.42
C GLN A 47 1.02 -1.62 -3.73
N ALA A 48 1.80 -2.71 -3.71
CA ALA A 48 3.14 -2.70 -3.11
C ALA A 48 4.09 -1.75 -3.88
N VAL A 49 3.97 -1.68 -5.20
CA VAL A 49 4.72 -0.71 -6.03
C VAL A 49 4.39 0.73 -5.65
N ASP A 50 3.11 1.06 -5.50
CA ASP A 50 2.67 2.40 -5.04
C ASP A 50 3.17 2.70 -3.63
N GLU A 51 3.09 1.74 -2.70
CA GLU A 51 3.58 1.87 -1.32
C GLU A 51 5.10 2.10 -1.25
N VAL A 52 5.89 1.42 -2.10
CA VAL A 52 7.34 1.69 -2.23
C VAL A 52 7.59 3.09 -2.80
N ASN A 53 6.85 3.50 -3.83
CA ASN A 53 7.01 4.81 -4.46
C ASN A 53 6.65 5.97 -3.51
N ARG A 54 5.68 5.76 -2.63
CA ARG A 54 5.29 6.71 -1.56
C ARG A 54 6.24 6.70 -0.37
N GLY A 55 7.18 5.76 -0.31
CA GLY A 55 8.11 5.58 0.80
C GLY A 55 7.50 4.95 2.04
N TYR A 56 6.31 4.33 1.93
CA TYR A 56 5.71 3.58 3.04
C TYR A 56 6.45 2.27 3.28
N ILE A 57 6.87 1.60 2.21
CA ILE A 57 7.78 0.45 2.28
C ILE A 57 9.21 0.97 2.10
N HIS A 58 10.03 0.75 3.13
CA HIS A 58 11.39 1.29 3.19
C HIS A 58 12.36 0.36 2.46
N ALA A 59 12.56 0.60 1.17
CA ALA A 59 13.38 -0.25 0.31
C ALA A 59 14.89 -0.10 0.51
N GLY A 60 15.37 1.05 1.01
CA GLY A 60 16.81 1.31 1.21
C GLY A 60 17.65 0.94 -0.02
N GLU A 61 18.70 0.14 0.18
CA GLU A 61 19.59 -0.34 -0.89
C GLU A 61 18.91 -1.32 -1.87
N ARG A 62 17.82 -1.97 -1.47
CA ARG A 62 17.06 -2.93 -2.30
C ARG A 62 16.14 -2.22 -3.31
N LEU A 63 16.04 -0.89 -3.29
CA LEU A 63 15.22 -0.11 -4.22
C LEU A 63 15.59 -0.36 -5.69
N TYR A 64 16.88 -0.49 -5.99
CA TYR A 64 17.34 -0.80 -7.35
C TYR A 64 16.82 -2.16 -7.83
N GLN A 65 16.85 -3.16 -6.94
CA GLN A 65 16.35 -4.51 -7.25
C GLN A 65 14.84 -4.50 -7.47
N LEU A 66 14.08 -3.78 -6.65
CA LEU A 66 12.64 -3.61 -6.82
C LEU A 66 12.29 -2.93 -8.16
N LYS A 67 13.03 -1.89 -8.56
CA LYS A 67 12.82 -1.22 -9.86
C LYS A 67 13.08 -2.17 -11.04
N ALA A 68 14.10 -3.02 -10.96
CA ALA A 68 14.35 -4.04 -11.99
C ALA A 68 13.28 -5.15 -12.03
N LEU A 69 12.57 -5.33 -10.92
CA LEU A 69 11.48 -6.30 -10.74
C LEU A 69 10.09 -5.72 -10.99
N GLN A 70 9.98 -4.43 -11.37
CA GLN A 70 8.72 -3.73 -11.56
C GLN A 70 8.03 -4.11 -12.90
N ASP A 71 7.87 -5.40 -13.12
CA ASP A 71 7.15 -6.02 -14.23
C ASP A 71 6.13 -7.00 -13.64
N ASN A 72 4.89 -6.94 -14.11
CA ASN A 72 3.81 -7.79 -13.61
C ASN A 72 4.10 -9.29 -13.84
N THR A 73 4.85 -9.64 -14.88
CA THR A 73 5.30 -11.03 -15.11
C THR A 73 6.20 -11.55 -13.98
N ARG A 74 6.85 -10.65 -13.24
CA ARG A 74 7.74 -10.93 -12.10
C ARG A 74 7.10 -10.55 -10.76
N ALA A 75 5.78 -10.38 -10.70
CA ALA A 75 5.05 -9.97 -9.51
C ALA A 75 5.35 -10.85 -8.29
N ALA A 76 5.51 -12.16 -8.47
CA ALA A 76 5.82 -13.09 -7.38
C ALA A 76 7.20 -12.81 -6.74
N GLU A 77 8.23 -12.55 -7.57
CA GLU A 77 9.58 -12.20 -7.11
C GLU A 77 9.60 -10.83 -6.42
N TYR A 78 8.92 -9.85 -7.02
CA TYR A 78 8.78 -8.51 -6.44
C TYR A 78 8.11 -8.58 -5.06
N LEU A 79 6.97 -9.27 -4.95
CA LEU A 79 6.23 -9.39 -3.70
C LEU A 79 7.02 -10.14 -2.64
N LYS A 80 7.77 -11.19 -3.02
CA LYS A 80 8.66 -11.89 -2.09
C LYS A 80 9.69 -10.93 -1.48
N LEU A 81 10.33 -10.10 -2.30
CA LEU A 81 11.28 -9.10 -1.82
C LEU A 81 10.59 -8.02 -0.96
N ALA A 82 9.44 -7.52 -1.40
CA ALA A 82 8.70 -6.47 -0.72
C ALA A 82 8.24 -6.87 0.69
N ARG A 83 7.84 -8.13 0.88
CA ARG A 83 7.40 -8.68 2.19
C ARG A 83 8.49 -8.73 3.25
N GLU A 84 9.76 -8.74 2.84
CA GLU A 84 10.90 -8.72 3.78
C GLU A 84 11.26 -7.29 4.23
N LEU A 85 10.70 -6.27 3.59
CA LEU A 85 11.04 -4.87 3.85
C LEU A 85 10.21 -4.29 5.00
N PRO A 86 10.80 -3.40 5.81
CA PRO A 86 10.06 -2.71 6.85
C PRO A 86 8.99 -1.77 6.25
N GLY A 87 7.82 -1.76 6.86
CA GLY A 87 6.65 -1.02 6.36
C GLY A 87 5.70 -1.84 5.48
N TYR A 88 6.05 -3.06 5.08
CA TYR A 88 5.15 -3.90 4.29
C TYR A 88 3.91 -4.30 5.09
N GLY A 89 2.72 -3.93 4.59
CA GLY A 89 1.45 -4.21 5.26
C GLY A 89 1.14 -3.28 6.44
N GLU A 90 1.97 -2.25 6.67
CA GLU A 90 1.71 -1.20 7.66
C GLU A 90 0.82 -0.10 7.06
N VAL A 91 0.07 0.59 7.92
CA VAL A 91 -0.74 1.75 7.54
C VAL A 91 -0.09 2.98 8.13
N VAL A 92 0.35 3.87 7.24
CA VAL A 92 0.97 5.14 7.61
C VAL A 92 -0.10 6.21 7.75
N PHE A 93 -0.09 6.92 8.87
CA PHE A 93 -0.93 8.09 9.08
C PHE A 93 -0.12 9.37 8.87
N PRO A 94 -0.76 10.48 8.48
CA PRO A 94 -0.11 11.78 8.49
C PRO A 94 0.41 12.10 9.89
N HIS A 95 1.55 12.78 9.96
CA HIS A 95 2.12 13.20 11.24
C HIS A 95 1.10 14.00 12.07
N CYS A 96 0.97 13.61 13.33
CA CYS A 96 0.18 14.30 14.34
C CYS A 96 0.97 14.36 15.66
N ALA A 97 0.64 15.35 16.49
CA ALA A 97 1.24 15.46 17.81
C ALA A 97 0.85 14.27 18.69
N CYS A 98 1.78 13.78 19.53
CA CYS A 98 1.52 12.68 20.45
C CYS A 98 2.17 12.93 21.80
N ASP A 99 1.36 12.89 22.85
CA ASP A 99 1.80 13.14 24.22
C ASP A 99 2.69 12.01 24.78
N SER A 100 2.64 10.82 24.17
CA SER A 100 3.45 9.66 24.57
C SER A 100 4.89 9.72 24.06
N ARG A 101 5.19 10.55 23.05
CA ARG A 101 6.56 10.75 22.54
C ARG A 101 6.90 12.24 22.59
N LYS A 102 7.85 12.62 23.43
CA LYS A 102 8.25 14.01 23.68
C LYS A 102 8.65 14.79 22.42
N ASP A 103 9.07 14.11 21.37
CA ASP A 103 9.43 14.71 20.07
C ASP A 103 8.28 14.69 19.04
N GLY A 104 7.04 14.38 19.42
CA GLY A 104 5.86 14.57 18.55
C GLY A 104 5.78 13.71 17.29
N HIS A 105 6.61 12.66 17.16
CA HIS A 105 6.59 11.78 16.00
C HIS A 105 5.69 10.57 16.29
N VAL A 106 4.46 10.59 15.77
CA VAL A 106 3.73 9.35 15.47
C VAL A 106 4.11 8.93 14.05
N ILE A 107 4.53 7.67 13.91
CA ILE A 107 4.66 6.97 12.63
C ILE A 107 3.40 6.11 12.51
#